data_AF-A0A2E4W2L7-F1
#
_entry.id   AF-A0A2E4W2L7-F1
#
_cell.length_a   1.000
_cell.length_b   1.000
_cell.length_c   1.000
_cell.angle_alpha   90.00
_cell.angle_beta   90.00
_cell.angle_gamma   90.00
#
_symmetry.space_group_name_H-M   'P 1'
#
loop_
_entity.id
_entity.type
_entity.pdbx_description
1 polymer ?
#
loop_
_entity_poly.entity_id
_entity_poly.type
_entity_poly.pdbx_seq_one_letter_code
_entity_poly.pdbx_strand_id
1 'polypeptide(L)'
;MGIFRTIRKQVSSRDRMVLEITTEFDYSEIEDDLDDIENKAENFAPVFERIREDLQEHWAGNFTANGLPVGGWAPLDAGYAAWKGVHFPGATPMVQTGQLFKSLSELRGAPNDIGRHQARFGTNIEHAKFHQMGTSKMPKRQLVYEPAEANLKWGRWAKNHLAGADLDAGDA
;
A
#
# COMPACT_ATOMS: atom_id res chain seq x y z
N MET A 1 21.15 -17.01 -16.54
CA MET A 1 21.62 -18.03 -15.58
C MET A 1 23.14 -17.99 -15.57
N GLY A 2 23.73 -17.24 -14.63
CA GLY A 2 25.15 -16.98 -14.54
C GLY A 2 25.95 -18.27 -14.44
N ILE A 3 27.01 -18.37 -15.24
CA ILE A 3 27.84 -19.56 -15.28
C ILE A 3 28.78 -19.52 -14.07
N PHE A 4 28.41 -20.25 -13.02
CA PHE A 4 29.28 -20.51 -11.90
C PHE A 4 30.17 -21.72 -12.22
N ARG A 5 31.46 -21.48 -12.48
CA ARG A 5 32.40 -22.56 -12.74
C ARG A 5 33.43 -22.65 -11.62
N THR A 6 33.38 -23.74 -10.86
CA THR A 6 34.42 -24.07 -9.88
C THR A 6 35.32 -25.16 -10.43
N ILE A 7 36.62 -24.88 -10.51
CA ILE A 7 37.64 -25.87 -10.81
C ILE A 7 38.37 -26.19 -9.51
N ARG A 8 38.46 -27.49 -9.18
CA ARG A 8 39.21 -27.97 -8.01
C ARG A 8 40.38 -28.81 -8.46
N LYS A 9 41.58 -28.53 -7.94
CA LYS A 9 42.77 -29.32 -8.18
C LYS A 9 43.46 -29.64 -6.85
N GLN A 10 43.69 -30.92 -6.60
CA GLN A 10 44.56 -31.37 -5.52
C GLN A 10 45.98 -31.51 -6.07
N VAL A 11 46.94 -30.81 -5.46
CA VAL A 11 48.34 -30.89 -5.84
C VAL A 11 49.12 -31.43 -4.65
N SER A 12 49.84 -32.53 -4.86
CA SER A 12 50.70 -33.17 -3.86
C SER A 12 52.15 -33.03 -4.31
N SER A 13 53.00 -32.46 -3.45
CA SER A 13 54.45 -32.44 -3.60
C SER A 13 55.12 -32.96 -2.33
N ARG A 14 56.42 -33.24 -2.40
CA ARG A 14 57.20 -33.89 -1.33
C ARG A 14 57.06 -33.23 0.05
N ASP A 15 56.75 -31.93 0.11
CA ASP A 15 56.64 -31.15 1.36
C ASP A 15 55.27 -30.47 1.62
N ARG A 16 54.29 -30.51 0.69
CA ARG A 16 52.94 -29.92 0.92
C ARG A 16 51.83 -30.57 0.10
N MET A 17 50.65 -30.66 0.71
CA MET A 17 49.36 -30.98 0.10
C MET A 17 48.46 -29.74 0.14
N VAL A 18 48.00 -29.28 -1.03
CA VAL A 18 47.10 -28.11 -1.14
C VAL A 18 45.85 -28.45 -1.95
N LEU A 19 44.72 -27.88 -1.53
CA LEU A 19 43.50 -27.81 -2.30
C LEU A 19 43.43 -26.44 -2.96
N GLU A 20 43.52 -26.39 -4.28
CA GLU A 20 43.31 -25.17 -5.04
C GLU A 20 41.87 -25.14 -5.54
N ILE A 21 41.17 -24.06 -5.21
CA ILE A 21 39.80 -23.78 -5.66
C ILE A 21 39.86 -22.49 -6.47
N THR A 22 39.53 -22.58 -7.75
CA THR A 22 39.39 -21.42 -8.63
C THR A 22 37.93 -21.30 -9.03
N THR A 23 37.38 -20.08 -8.91
CA THR A 23 36.01 -19.77 -9.30
C THR A 23 36.03 -18.71 -10.38
N GLU A 24 35.35 -18.99 -11.49
CA GLU A 24 35.02 -18.01 -12.53
C GLU A 24 33.54 -17.63 -12.36
N PHE A 25 33.26 -16.32 -12.35
CA PHE A 25 31.93 -15.77 -12.18
C PHE A 25 31.64 -14.80 -13.33
N ASP A 26 30.56 -15.07 -14.06
CA ASP A 26 30.02 -14.14 -15.07
C ASP A 26 29.05 -13.17 -14.40
N TYR A 27 29.40 -11.88 -14.38
CA TYR A 27 28.64 -10.82 -13.73
C TYR A 27 27.62 -10.15 -14.65
N SER A 28 27.63 -10.42 -15.97
CA SER A 28 26.82 -9.68 -16.94
C SER A 28 25.32 -9.73 -16.63
N GLU A 29 24.79 -10.90 -16.30
CA GLU A 29 23.38 -11.04 -15.90
C GLU A 29 23.05 -10.30 -14.60
N ILE A 30 23.99 -10.24 -13.64
CA ILE A 30 23.78 -9.50 -12.40
C ILE A 30 23.78 -8.00 -12.68
N GLU A 31 24.66 -7.52 -13.55
CA GLU A 31 24.69 -6.12 -13.98
C GLU A 31 23.37 -5.74 -14.67
N ASP A 32 22.90 -6.56 -15.62
CA ASP A 32 21.61 -6.35 -16.29
C ASP A 32 20.44 -6.33 -15.28
N ASP A 33 20.38 -7.29 -14.35
CA ASP A 33 19.33 -7.35 -13.33
C ASP A 33 19.35 -6.12 -12.39
N LEU A 34 20.55 -5.63 -12.04
CA LEU A 34 20.71 -4.46 -11.18
C LEU A 34 20.30 -3.17 -11.90
N ASP A 35 20.67 -3.02 -13.17
CA ASP A 35 20.25 -1.89 -14.00
C ASP A 35 18.72 -1.87 -14.16
N ASP A 36 18.10 -3.04 -14.33
CA ASP A 36 16.65 -3.18 -14.41
C ASP A 36 15.95 -2.77 -13.10
N ILE A 37 16.52 -3.16 -11.95
CA ILE A 37 16.06 -2.75 -10.63
C ILE A 37 16.20 -1.24 -10.44
N GLU A 38 17.34 -0.66 -10.83
CA GLU A 38 17.60 0.78 -10.75
C GLU A 38 16.55 1.56 -11.55
N ASN A 39 16.32 1.17 -12.80
CA ASN A 39 15.31 1.77 -13.66
C ASN A 39 13.89 1.71 -13.06
N LYS A 40 13.50 0.58 -12.46
CA LYS A 40 12.19 0.41 -11.82
C LYS A 40 12.08 1.18 -10.52
N ALA A 41 13.16 1.29 -9.76
CA ALA A 41 13.23 2.07 -8.53
C ALA A 41 13.00 3.57 -8.79
N GLU A 42 13.26 4.05 -10.01
CA GLU A 42 12.96 5.42 -10.36
C GLU A 42 11.46 5.72 -10.56
N ASN A 43 10.58 4.71 -10.63
CA ASN A 43 9.16 4.93 -10.86
C ASN A 43 8.27 3.92 -10.13
N PHE A 44 7.83 4.31 -8.93
CA PHE A 44 6.87 3.58 -8.11
C PHE A 44 5.40 3.92 -8.41
N ALA A 45 5.10 4.71 -9.45
CA ALA A 45 3.72 5.01 -9.81
C ALA A 45 2.84 3.75 -9.94
N PRO A 46 3.29 2.62 -10.55
CA PRO A 46 2.50 1.39 -10.59
C PRO A 46 2.14 0.84 -9.20
N VAL A 47 3.07 0.90 -8.24
CA VAL A 47 2.84 0.47 -6.86
C VAL A 47 1.85 1.41 -6.16
N PHE A 48 1.98 2.72 -6.37
CA PHE A 48 1.04 3.69 -5.79
C PHE A 48 -0.37 3.58 -6.37
N GLU A 49 -0.51 3.23 -7.64
CA GLU A 49 -1.80 2.93 -8.26
C GLU A 49 -2.46 1.72 -7.57
N ARG A 50 -1.68 0.68 -7.28
CA ARG A 50 -2.18 -0.49 -6.55
C ARG A 50 -2.55 -0.16 -5.09
N ILE A 51 -1.74 0.66 -4.42
CA ILE A 51 -2.07 1.20 -3.08
C ILE A 51 -3.36 2.01 -3.11
N ARG A 52 -3.61 2.81 -4.16
CA ARG A 52 -4.86 3.56 -4.29
C ARG A 52 -6.06 2.63 -4.30
N GLU A 53 -6.02 1.55 -5.07
CA GLU A 53 -7.10 0.55 -5.13
C GLU A 53 -7.37 -0.10 -3.77
N ASP A 54 -6.31 -0.46 -3.06
CA ASP A 54 -6.38 -1.01 -1.71
C ASP A 54 -7.03 -0.04 -0.72
N LEU A 55 -6.63 1.24 -0.77
CA LEU A 55 -7.21 2.29 0.06
C LEU A 55 -8.68 2.56 -0.30
N GLN A 56 -9.04 2.52 -1.59
CA GLN A 56 -10.43 2.67 -2.03
C GLN A 56 -11.31 1.58 -1.41
N GLU A 57 -10.87 0.32 -1.43
CA GLU A 57 -11.58 -0.81 -0.83
C GLU A 57 -11.72 -0.64 0.68
N HIS A 58 -10.62 -0.41 1.38
CA HIS A 58 -10.61 -0.28 2.84
C HIS A 58 -11.42 0.92 3.32
N TRP A 59 -11.23 2.08 2.72
CA TRP A 59 -11.93 3.29 3.14
C TRP A 59 -13.42 3.21 2.79
N ALA A 60 -13.81 2.62 1.65
CA ALA A 60 -15.21 2.34 1.37
C ALA A 60 -15.81 1.36 2.41
N GLY A 61 -15.10 0.26 2.70
CA GLY A 61 -15.49 -0.73 3.70
C GLY A 61 -15.65 -0.14 5.10
N ASN A 62 -14.81 0.82 5.47
CA ASN A 62 -14.90 1.51 6.75
C ASN A 62 -16.23 2.29 6.91
N PHE A 63 -16.73 2.91 5.84
CA PHE A 63 -18.04 3.58 5.85
C PHE A 63 -19.20 2.60 5.97
N THR A 64 -19.16 1.50 5.22
CA THR A 64 -20.24 0.50 5.23
C THR A 64 -20.29 -0.25 6.56
N ALA A 65 -19.14 -0.47 7.19
CA ALA A 65 -19.01 -1.13 8.48
C ALA A 65 -19.10 -0.17 9.69
N ASN A 66 -19.51 1.08 9.51
CA ASN A 66 -19.61 2.08 10.58
C ASN A 66 -18.33 2.21 11.43
N GLY A 67 -17.16 2.22 10.79
CA GLY A 67 -15.89 2.45 11.47
C GLY A 67 -15.25 1.19 12.08
N LEU A 68 -15.86 0.01 11.98
CA LEU A 68 -15.36 -1.20 12.68
C LEU A 68 -13.87 -1.49 12.46
N PRO A 69 -13.30 -1.39 11.23
CA PRO A 69 -11.86 -1.59 11.01
C PRO A 69 -10.94 -0.68 11.85
N VAL A 70 -11.44 0.48 12.30
CA VAL A 70 -10.70 1.47 13.09
C VAL A 70 -11.25 1.60 14.52
N GLY A 71 -11.93 0.56 15.03
CA GLY A 71 -12.44 0.49 16.40
C GLY A 71 -13.92 0.86 16.57
N GLY A 72 -14.63 1.13 15.46
CA GLY A 72 -16.04 1.51 15.47
C GLY A 72 -16.24 3.00 15.67
N TRP A 73 -17.13 3.60 14.88
CA TRP A 73 -17.52 4.99 15.05
C TRP A 73 -18.62 5.11 16.10
N ALA A 74 -18.50 6.14 16.95
CA ALA A 74 -19.57 6.46 17.89
C ALA A 74 -20.90 6.70 17.16
N PRO A 75 -22.02 6.19 17.70
CA PRO A 75 -23.34 6.37 17.09
C PRO A 75 -23.71 7.85 16.99
N LEU A 76 -24.73 8.14 16.19
CA LEU A 76 -25.33 9.47 16.19
C LEU A 76 -26.07 9.69 17.51
N ASP A 77 -26.13 10.95 17.95
CA ASP A 77 -27.05 11.36 19.00
C ASP A 77 -28.49 10.96 18.60
N ALA A 78 -29.30 10.51 19.56
CA ALA A 78 -30.63 9.97 19.29
C ALA A 78 -31.55 10.98 18.59
N GLY A 79 -31.51 12.25 19.01
CA GLY A 79 -32.30 13.32 18.40
C GLY A 79 -31.85 13.61 16.97
N TYR A 80 -30.54 13.70 16.77
CA TYR A 80 -29.99 13.88 15.43
C TYR A 80 -30.24 12.68 14.51
N ALA A 81 -30.15 11.45 15.03
CA ALA A 81 -30.44 10.22 14.29
C ALA A 81 -31.91 10.17 13.84
N ALA A 82 -32.84 10.53 14.73
CA ALA A 82 -34.27 10.60 14.41
C ALA A 82 -34.56 11.66 13.33
N TRP A 83 -34.02 12.87 13.49
CA TRP A 83 -34.13 13.93 12.47
C TRP A 83 -33.57 13.45 11.12
N LYS A 84 -32.38 12.84 11.13
CA LYS A 84 -31.73 12.31 9.92
C LYS A 84 -32.54 11.20 9.27
N GLY A 85 -33.15 10.29 10.04
CA GLY A 85 -33.98 9.21 9.52
C GLY A 85 -35.20 9.72 8.73
N VAL A 86 -35.75 10.87 9.11
CA VAL A 86 -36.86 11.52 8.39
C VAL A 86 -36.39 12.26 7.14
N HIS A 87 -35.26 12.97 7.23
CA HIS A 87 -34.78 13.85 6.14
C HIS A 87 -33.91 13.13 5.10
N PHE A 88 -33.25 12.05 5.51
CA PHE A 88 -32.32 11.23 4.72
C PHE A 88 -32.58 9.74 4.99
N PRO A 89 -33.78 9.22 4.62
CA PRO A 89 -34.14 7.85 4.91
C PRO A 89 -33.14 6.85 4.32
N GLY A 90 -32.71 5.89 5.14
CA GLY A 90 -31.71 4.87 4.77
C GLY A 90 -30.25 5.32 4.80
N ALA A 91 -29.96 6.58 5.10
CA ALA A 91 -28.60 7.09 5.12
C ALA A 91 -27.83 6.63 6.38
N THR A 92 -26.65 6.03 6.18
CA THR A 92 -25.78 5.59 7.27
C THR A 92 -25.19 6.78 8.06
N PRO A 93 -24.75 6.61 9.33
CA PRO A 93 -24.27 7.69 10.19
C PRO A 93 -23.36 8.74 9.54
N MET A 94 -22.41 8.33 8.70
CA MET A 94 -21.43 9.21 8.03
C MET A 94 -21.80 9.62 6.61
N VAL A 95 -22.99 9.26 6.13
CA VAL A 95 -23.47 9.59 4.79
C VAL A 95 -24.70 10.50 4.93
N GLN A 96 -24.62 11.72 4.41
CA GLN A 96 -25.80 12.59 4.27
C GLN A 96 -26.10 12.80 2.78
N THR A 97 -25.16 13.40 2.05
CA THR A 97 -25.23 13.56 0.58
C THR A 97 -24.42 12.51 -0.17
N GLY A 98 -23.56 11.75 0.52
CA GLY A 98 -22.62 10.80 -0.09
C GLY A 98 -21.33 11.43 -0.62
N GLN A 99 -21.18 12.76 -0.60
CA GLN A 99 -19.98 13.43 -1.14
C GLN A 99 -18.69 13.00 -0.44
N LEU A 100 -18.70 12.91 0.90
CA LEU A 100 -17.53 12.48 1.66
C LEU A 100 -17.16 11.02 1.39
N PHE A 101 -18.16 10.14 1.37
CA PHE A 101 -17.98 8.73 1.01
C PHE A 101 -17.36 8.63 -0.38
N LYS A 102 -17.97 9.25 -1.40
CA LYS A 102 -17.49 9.25 -2.77
C LYS A 102 -16.05 9.76 -2.90
N SER A 103 -15.71 10.85 -2.21
CA SER A 103 -14.36 11.40 -2.25
C SER A 103 -13.29 10.43 -1.74
N LEU A 104 -13.61 9.63 -0.72
CA LEU A 104 -12.67 8.70 -0.09
C LEU A 104 -12.71 7.31 -0.72
N SER A 105 -13.83 6.89 -1.32
CA SER A 105 -13.96 5.61 -2.01
C SER A 105 -13.48 5.66 -3.46
N GLU A 106 -13.49 6.83 -4.11
CA GLU A 106 -13.00 6.97 -5.49
C GLU A 106 -11.57 7.50 -5.56
N LEU A 107 -11.11 8.29 -4.58
CA LEU A 107 -9.78 8.92 -4.59
C LEU A 107 -9.42 9.61 -5.91
N ARG A 108 -10.41 10.27 -6.53
CA ARG A 108 -10.27 11.02 -7.79
C ARG A 108 -10.14 12.52 -7.53
N GLY A 109 -9.29 13.17 -8.31
CA GLY A 109 -9.04 14.61 -8.21
C GLY A 109 -8.32 15.01 -6.92
N ALA A 110 -8.10 16.32 -6.73
CA ALA A 110 -7.32 16.82 -5.61
C ALA A 110 -7.93 16.43 -4.24
N PRO A 111 -7.10 16.03 -3.25
CA PRO A 111 -5.63 16.11 -3.24
C PRO A 111 -4.93 14.84 -3.76
N ASN A 112 -5.68 13.92 -4.39
CA ASN A 112 -5.17 12.62 -4.82
C ASN A 112 -4.26 12.78 -6.05
N ASP A 113 -3.00 12.37 -5.90
CA ASP A 113 -1.95 12.58 -6.88
C ASP A 113 -0.93 11.46 -6.77
N ILE A 114 -0.51 10.90 -7.92
CA ILE A 114 0.48 9.83 -8.01
C ILE A 114 1.63 10.33 -8.86
N GLY A 115 2.79 10.46 -8.23
CA GLY A 115 4.06 10.74 -8.89
C GLY A 115 4.98 9.54 -8.89
N ARG A 116 6.19 9.72 -9.44
CA ARG A 116 7.19 8.64 -9.56
C ARG A 116 7.71 8.13 -8.21
N HIS A 117 7.87 9.02 -7.22
CA HIS A 117 8.48 8.67 -5.92
C HIS A 117 7.58 8.91 -4.72
N GLN A 118 6.41 9.52 -4.93
CA GLN A 118 5.46 9.82 -3.87
C GLN A 118 4.04 9.79 -4.41
N ALA A 119 3.10 9.50 -3.53
CA ALA A 119 1.68 9.67 -3.79
C ALA A 119 1.01 10.34 -2.59
N ARG A 120 -0.09 11.02 -2.85
CA ARG A 120 -0.98 11.60 -1.82
C ARG A 120 -2.37 11.06 -2.04
N PHE A 121 -3.04 10.69 -0.95
CA PHE A 121 -4.43 10.23 -0.97
C PHE A 121 -5.21 10.89 0.17
N GLY A 122 -6.45 11.30 -0.10
CA GLY A 122 -7.30 11.95 0.89
C GLY A 122 -8.49 12.69 0.28
N THR A 123 -8.94 13.72 0.97
CA THR A 123 -10.10 14.54 0.57
C THR A 123 -9.91 16.01 0.92
N ASN A 124 -10.41 16.90 0.06
CA ASN A 124 -10.50 18.34 0.31
C ASN A 124 -11.84 18.75 0.94
N ILE A 125 -12.69 17.78 1.31
CA ILE A 125 -13.97 18.07 1.97
C ILE A 125 -13.68 18.59 3.37
N GLU A 126 -14.00 19.86 3.60
CA GLU A 126 -13.58 20.61 4.78
C GLU A 126 -13.93 19.92 6.10
N HIS A 127 -15.11 19.34 6.21
CA HIS A 127 -15.57 18.73 7.45
C HIS A 127 -14.96 17.35 7.73
N ALA A 128 -14.24 16.75 6.78
CA ALA A 128 -13.55 15.48 6.99
C ALA A 128 -12.54 15.55 8.15
N LYS A 129 -11.83 16.68 8.30
CA LYS A 129 -10.86 16.89 9.40
C LYS A 129 -11.51 16.83 10.78
N PHE A 130 -12.74 17.32 10.91
CA PHE A 130 -13.47 17.32 12.19
C PHE A 130 -13.91 15.90 12.57
N HIS A 131 -14.25 15.08 11.59
CA HIS A 131 -14.47 13.65 11.83
C HIS A 131 -13.16 12.93 12.15
N GLN A 132 -12.12 13.15 11.35
CA GLN A 132 -10.82 12.49 11.51
C GLN A 132 -10.21 12.72 12.89
N MET A 133 -10.31 13.93 13.43
CA MET A 133 -9.69 14.32 14.70
C MET A 133 -10.67 14.34 15.88
N GLY A 134 -11.97 14.44 15.61
CA GLY A 134 -12.96 14.79 16.62
C GLY A 134 -12.89 16.26 17.02
N THR A 135 -13.92 16.71 17.74
CA THR A 135 -14.00 18.03 18.39
C THR A 135 -14.73 17.88 19.73
N SER A 136 -14.83 18.94 20.52
CA SER A 136 -15.64 18.94 21.76
C SER A 136 -17.12 18.64 21.53
N LYS A 137 -17.63 18.81 20.30
CA LYS A 137 -19.05 18.61 19.93
C LYS A 137 -19.26 17.45 18.95
N MET A 138 -18.19 16.80 18.51
CA MET A 138 -18.25 15.76 17.48
C MET A 138 -17.26 14.65 17.82
N PRO A 139 -17.70 13.41 18.05
CA PRO A 139 -16.78 12.32 18.34
C PRO A 139 -15.89 12.04 17.12
N LYS A 140 -14.67 11.60 17.40
CA LYS A 140 -13.72 11.14 16.39
C LYS A 140 -14.31 9.96 15.62
N ARG A 141 -14.21 10.02 14.29
CA ARG A 141 -14.57 8.98 13.33
C ARG A 141 -13.45 8.93 12.31
N GLN A 142 -12.48 8.05 12.55
CA GLN A 142 -11.29 7.95 11.70
C GLN A 142 -11.68 7.48 10.30
N LEU A 143 -11.38 8.30 9.30
CA LEU A 143 -11.75 8.11 7.90
C LEU A 143 -10.54 7.68 7.07
N VAL A 144 -9.43 8.39 7.25
CA VAL A 144 -8.15 8.17 6.58
C VAL A 144 -7.25 7.40 7.55
N TYR A 145 -6.80 6.23 7.12
CA TYR A 145 -5.93 5.34 7.89
C TYR A 145 -5.17 4.40 6.95
N GLU A 146 -4.07 3.86 7.46
CA GLU A 146 -3.34 2.76 6.85
C GLU A 146 -3.97 1.43 7.32
N PRO A 147 -4.40 0.54 6.39
CA PRO A 147 -4.89 -0.80 6.73
C PRO A 147 -3.89 -1.61 7.57
N ALA A 148 -4.36 -2.57 8.37
CA ALA A 148 -3.52 -3.27 9.34
C ALA A 148 -2.38 -4.11 8.68
N GLU A 149 -2.63 -4.58 7.47
CA GLU A 149 -1.76 -5.41 6.63
C GLU A 149 -0.94 -4.61 5.60
N ALA A 150 -1.13 -3.28 5.55
CA ALA A 150 -0.59 -2.42 4.51
C ALA A 150 0.93 -2.55 4.38
N ASN A 151 1.67 -2.52 5.48
CA ASN A 151 3.12 -2.63 5.47
C ASN A 151 3.64 -3.90 4.77
N LEU A 152 2.99 -5.05 5.01
CA LEU A 152 3.36 -6.32 4.41
C LEU A 152 2.90 -6.41 2.94
N LYS A 153 1.65 -6.00 2.68
CA LYS A 153 1.04 -6.05 1.35
C LYS A 153 1.72 -5.08 0.38
N TRP A 154 1.84 -3.82 0.77
CA TRP A 154 2.45 -2.78 -0.05
C TRP A 154 3.96 -2.99 -0.20
N GLY A 155 4.64 -3.50 0.84
CA GLY A 155 6.04 -3.91 0.75
C GLY A 155 6.27 -5.03 -0.25
N ARG A 156 5.34 -5.99 -0.34
CA ARG A 156 5.36 -7.04 -1.36
C ARG A 156 5.16 -6.48 -2.77
N TRP A 157 4.21 -5.58 -2.96
CA TRP A 157 4.02 -4.90 -4.26
C TRP A 157 5.27 -4.12 -4.68
N ALA A 158 5.91 -3.41 -3.75
CA ALA A 158 7.17 -2.74 -4.00
C ALA A 158 8.28 -3.72 -4.42
N LYS A 159 8.42 -4.85 -3.70
CA LYS A 159 9.38 -5.91 -4.06
C LYS A 159 9.09 -6.49 -5.44
N ASN A 160 7.84 -6.83 -5.74
CA ASN A 160 7.44 -7.43 -7.01
C ASN A 160 7.66 -6.47 -8.17
N HIS A 161 7.34 -5.19 -7.98
CA HIS A 161 7.66 -4.12 -8.92
C HIS A 161 9.15 -4.08 -9.25
N LEU A 162 10.03 -4.04 -8.24
CA LEU A 162 11.49 -4.03 -8.45
C LEU A 162 11.98 -5.29 -9.16
N ALA A 163 11.40 -6.45 -8.84
CA ALA A 163 11.72 -7.72 -9.49
C ALA A 163 11.15 -7.85 -10.91
N GLY A 164 10.39 -6.88 -11.41
CA GLY A 164 9.70 -6.98 -12.70
C GLY A 164 8.60 -8.05 -12.74
N ALA A 165 8.12 -8.50 -11.58
CA ALA A 165 7.04 -9.46 -11.46
C ALA A 165 5.66 -8.76 -11.46
N ASP A 166 4.60 -9.54 -11.68
CA ASP A 166 3.23 -9.08 -11.43
C ASP A 166 3.11 -8.64 -9.97
N LEU A 167 2.46 -7.49 -9.73
CA LEU A 167 2.30 -6.94 -8.39
C LEU A 167 1.57 -7.92 -7.49
N ASP A 168 0.54 -8.61 -8.00
CA ASP A 168 -0.26 -9.57 -7.21
C ASP A 168 0.35 -11.00 -7.17
N ALA A 169 1.57 -11.18 -7.65
CA ALA A 169 2.24 -12.47 -7.60
C ALA A 169 2.47 -12.94 -6.15
N GLY A 170 1.94 -14.13 -5.83
CA GLY A 170 2.12 -14.79 -4.53
C GLY A 170 1.00 -14.56 -3.52
N ASP A 171 -0.17 -14.06 -3.95
CA ASP A 171 -1.37 -13.86 -3.12
C ASP A 171 -2.38 -15.05 -3.20
N ALA A 172 -1.92 -16.25 -3.58
CA ALA A 172 -2.72 -17.49 -3.66
C ALA A 172 -2.56 -18.39 -2.41
#